data_AF-A0A1F3VF39-F1
#
_entry.id   AF-A0A1F3VF39-F1
#
_cell.length_a   1.000
_cell.length_b   1.000
_cell.length_c   1.000
_cell.angle_alpha   90.00
_cell.angle_beta   90.00
_cell.angle_gamma   90.00
#
_symmetry.space_group_name_H-M   'P 1'
#
loop_
_entity.id
_entity.type
_entity.pdbx_description
1 polymer ?
#
loop_
_entity_poly.entity_id
_entity_poly.type
_entity_poly.pdbx_seq_one_letter_code
_entity_poly.pdbx_strand_id
1 'polypeptide(L)'
;MQGPKLIKHSIITILLTFITLALAQSNSATPSAKVSPIRPPENEIDYVRKIKDEISKIKTLSPENYFNEIDRIREEVVERYLDHKKMVCNGEFSSIILAYDSKGNKAPTINSETVLSNTPTALTKEEKIACWMELKSFQIEFINNMYDARRKYLEYIHNQRLQELKTNKNIAIKSLESSIMKYSKQSVSGGGGRANLSPVPLGQQSTPIPSSEIVH
;
A
#
# COMPACT_ATOMS: atom_id res chain seq x y z
N MET A 1 49.56 23.03 -37.13
CA MET A 1 48.22 23.63 -37.02
C MET A 1 47.41 22.82 -36.02
N GLN A 2 47.01 23.47 -34.93
CA GLN A 2 46.51 22.88 -33.69
C GLN A 2 45.00 22.59 -33.76
N GLY A 3 44.59 21.43 -33.26
CA GLY A 3 43.18 21.05 -33.09
C GLY A 3 42.60 21.52 -31.75
N PRO A 4 41.26 21.62 -31.62
CA PRO A 4 40.62 22.08 -30.40
C PRO A 4 40.43 20.94 -29.38
N LYS A 5 41.05 21.11 -28.21
CA LYS A 5 40.72 20.40 -26.97
C LYS A 5 40.06 21.42 -26.05
N LEU A 6 38.74 21.40 -25.84
CA LEU A 6 38.07 22.15 -24.74
C LEU A 6 36.57 21.83 -24.65
N ILE A 7 36.19 20.61 -24.23
CA ILE A 7 34.79 20.32 -23.83
C ILE A 7 34.70 19.51 -22.52
N LYS A 8 35.79 18.92 -22.01
CA LYS A 8 35.71 17.97 -20.88
C LYS A 8 35.56 18.59 -19.48
N HIS A 9 35.73 19.89 -19.30
CA HIS A 9 35.71 20.52 -17.97
C HIS A 9 34.35 21.03 -17.50
N SER A 10 33.32 21.08 -18.36
CA SER A 10 32.02 21.67 -17.98
C SER A 10 31.04 20.67 -17.36
N ILE A 11 31.15 19.37 -17.68
CA ILE A 11 30.21 18.34 -17.19
C ILE A 11 30.54 17.89 -15.75
N ILE A 12 31.83 17.92 -15.37
CA ILE A 12 32.28 17.48 -14.04
C ILE A 12 31.83 18.46 -12.94
N THR A 13 31.74 19.75 -13.23
CA THR A 13 31.33 20.76 -12.25
C THR A 13 29.83 20.70 -11.93
N ILE A 14 28.99 20.28 -12.89
CA ILE A 14 27.53 20.15 -12.69
C ILE A 14 27.21 18.93 -11.81
N LEU A 15 27.95 17.83 -11.95
CA LEU A 15 27.77 16.63 -11.13
C LEU A 15 28.16 16.85 -9.66
N LEU A 16 29.19 17.66 -9.39
CA LEU A 16 29.62 17.97 -8.02
C LEU A 16 28.64 18.88 -7.26
N THR A 17 27.89 19.76 -7.95
CA THR A 17 26.87 20.59 -7.30
C THR A 17 25.59 19.84 -6.94
N PHE A 18 25.25 18.74 -7.62
CA PHE A 18 24.09 17.94 -7.25
C PHE A 18 24.34 17.04 -6.03
N ILE A 19 25.58 16.61 -5.81
CA ILE A 19 25.92 15.74 -4.67
C ILE A 19 25.93 16.53 -3.34
N THR A 20 26.29 17.82 -3.35
CA THR A 20 26.25 18.64 -2.13
C THR A 20 24.84 19.09 -1.72
N LEU A 21 23.88 19.13 -2.64
CA LEU A 21 22.48 19.47 -2.33
C LEU A 21 21.71 18.31 -1.69
N ALA A 22 22.18 17.06 -1.83
CA ALA A 22 21.55 15.87 -1.25
C ALA A 22 21.88 15.64 0.24
N LEU A 23 22.85 16.37 0.82
CA LEU A 23 23.31 16.18 2.21
C LEU A 23 22.85 17.27 3.19
N ALA A 24 22.09 18.27 2.74
CA ALA A 24 21.64 19.38 3.58
C ALA A 24 20.19 19.27 4.10
N GLN A 25 19.50 18.15 3.89
CA GLN A 25 18.17 17.91 4.48
C GLN A 25 18.24 16.86 5.59
N SER A 26 18.92 17.22 6.68
CA SER A 26 18.66 16.66 8.00
C SER A 26 17.78 17.64 8.80
N ASN A 27 16.82 17.07 9.52
CA ASN A 27 16.11 17.66 10.66
C ASN A 27 14.97 18.65 10.35
N SER A 28 13.85 18.15 9.81
CA SER A 28 12.55 18.62 10.27
C SER A 28 12.07 17.72 11.41
N ALA A 29 12.47 18.08 12.63
CA ALA A 29 11.71 17.69 13.81
C ALA A 29 10.30 18.25 13.65
N THR A 30 9.36 17.41 13.26
CA THR A 30 7.94 17.73 13.25
C THR A 30 7.52 18.04 14.68
N PRO A 31 6.79 19.15 14.92
CA PRO A 31 6.20 19.40 16.22
C PRO A 31 5.25 18.24 16.51
N SER A 32 5.52 17.52 17.61
CA SER A 32 4.66 16.51 18.20
C SER A 32 3.23 17.07 18.24
N ALA A 33 2.43 16.66 17.27
CA ALA A 33 1.01 16.89 17.26
C ALA A 33 0.49 16.21 18.53
N LYS A 34 -0.09 17.00 19.43
CA LYS A 34 -0.83 16.49 20.58
C LYS A 34 -1.90 15.55 20.05
N VAL A 35 -1.62 14.25 20.07
CA VAL A 35 -2.61 13.20 19.86
C VAL A 35 -3.65 13.41 20.94
N SER A 36 -4.83 13.88 20.54
CA SER A 36 -5.98 14.00 21.43
C SER A 36 -6.19 12.67 22.16
N PRO A 37 -6.45 12.68 23.48
CA PRO A 37 -6.80 11.47 24.21
C PRO A 37 -8.07 10.89 23.60
N ILE A 38 -7.93 9.78 22.89
CA ILE A 38 -9.05 9.05 22.29
C ILE A 38 -9.83 8.46 23.45
N ARG A 39 -11.05 8.95 23.66
CA ARG A 39 -12.03 8.25 24.52
C ARG A 39 -12.24 6.84 23.95
N PRO A 40 -12.02 5.77 24.73
CA PRO A 40 -12.40 4.45 24.29
C PRO A 40 -13.93 4.42 24.08
N PRO A 41 -14.43 3.75 23.01
CA PRO A 41 -15.86 3.60 22.79
C PRO A 41 -16.50 2.84 23.96
N GLU A 42 -17.80 3.10 24.18
CA GLU A 42 -18.57 2.71 25.37
C GLU A 42 -18.66 1.20 25.69
N ASN A 43 -18.05 0.30 24.89
CA ASN A 43 -17.86 -1.14 25.19
C ASN A 43 -16.59 -1.71 24.50
N GLU A 44 -15.60 -2.22 25.26
CA GLU A 44 -14.35 -2.80 24.72
C GLU A 44 -14.60 -4.00 23.78
N ILE A 45 -15.60 -4.82 24.10
CA ILE A 45 -15.95 -6.02 23.34
C ILE A 45 -16.44 -5.65 21.93
N ASP A 46 -17.27 -4.61 21.83
CA ASP A 46 -17.81 -4.14 20.55
C ASP A 46 -16.72 -3.53 19.68
N TYR A 47 -15.75 -2.85 20.30
CA TYR A 47 -14.58 -2.32 19.62
C TYR A 47 -13.74 -3.45 19.01
N VAL A 48 -13.37 -4.48 19.79
CA VAL A 48 -12.59 -5.62 19.29
C VAL A 48 -13.33 -6.33 18.14
N ARG A 49 -14.64 -6.50 18.25
CA ARG A 49 -15.46 -7.09 17.18
C ARG A 49 -15.37 -6.27 15.89
N LYS A 50 -15.54 -4.95 15.99
CA LYS A 50 -15.43 -4.04 14.85
C LYS A 50 -14.06 -4.13 14.17
N ILE A 51 -12.97 -4.20 14.94
CA ILE A 51 -11.62 -4.33 14.38
C ILE A 51 -11.46 -5.66 13.64
N LYS A 52 -11.94 -6.77 14.22
CA LYS A 52 -11.91 -8.09 13.54
C LYS A 52 -12.72 -8.08 12.25
N ASP A 53 -13.89 -7.43 12.26
CA ASP A 53 -14.72 -7.28 11.08
C ASP A 53 -13.99 -6.48 9.99
N GLU A 54 -13.35 -5.36 10.33
CA GLU A 54 -12.53 -4.58 9.36
C GLU A 54 -11.36 -5.39 8.78
N ILE A 55 -10.68 -6.20 9.59
CA ILE A 55 -9.59 -7.07 9.11
C ILE A 55 -10.11 -8.19 8.20
N SER A 56 -11.31 -8.69 8.45
CA SER A 56 -11.94 -9.68 7.59
C SER A 56 -12.25 -9.09 6.19
N LYS A 57 -12.59 -7.79 6.12
CA LYS A 57 -12.86 -7.09 4.85
C LYS A 57 -11.65 -7.03 3.92
N ILE A 58 -10.43 -7.05 4.47
CA ILE A 58 -9.19 -7.08 3.67
C ILE A 58 -9.20 -8.28 2.72
N LYS A 59 -9.69 -9.45 3.15
CA LYS A 59 -9.74 -10.66 2.31
C LYS A 59 -10.66 -10.52 1.10
N THR A 60 -11.75 -9.77 1.27
CA THR A 60 -12.81 -9.59 0.26
C THR A 60 -12.65 -8.33 -0.57
N LEU A 61 -11.55 -7.60 -0.38
CA LEU A 61 -11.32 -6.34 -1.05
C LEU A 61 -11.22 -6.53 -2.58
N SER A 62 -11.87 -5.62 -3.32
CA SER A 62 -11.75 -5.55 -4.77
C SER A 62 -10.36 -5.06 -5.15
N PRO A 63 -9.68 -5.68 -6.14
CA PRO A 63 -8.38 -5.25 -6.61
C PRO A 63 -8.29 -3.76 -6.96
N GLU A 64 -9.37 -3.17 -7.48
CA GLU A 64 -9.45 -1.76 -7.89
C GLU A 64 -9.26 -0.79 -6.72
N ASN A 65 -9.72 -1.17 -5.53
CA ASN A 65 -9.72 -0.32 -4.34
C ASN A 65 -8.57 -0.67 -3.39
N TYR A 66 -7.60 -1.48 -3.84
CA TYR A 66 -6.56 -2.03 -2.99
C TYR A 66 -5.79 -0.96 -2.22
N PHE A 67 -5.23 0.05 -2.89
CA PHE A 67 -4.40 1.06 -2.23
C PHE A 67 -5.18 1.91 -1.24
N ASN A 68 -6.34 2.44 -1.65
CA ASN A 68 -7.13 3.35 -0.83
C ASN A 68 -7.60 2.72 0.49
N GLU A 69 -8.05 1.46 0.45
CA GLU A 69 -8.59 0.79 1.63
C GLU A 69 -7.50 0.18 2.52
N ILE A 70 -6.41 -0.32 1.93
CA ILE A 70 -5.33 -0.92 2.72
C ILE A 70 -4.62 0.12 3.58
N ASP A 71 -4.31 1.30 3.04
CA ASP A 71 -3.62 2.33 3.79
C ASP A 71 -4.50 2.86 4.94
N ARG A 72 -5.79 3.06 4.65
CA ARG A 72 -6.79 3.38 5.68
C ARG A 72 -6.82 2.32 6.78
N ILE A 73 -7.01 1.04 6.44
CA ILE A 73 -7.11 -0.02 7.45
C ILE A 73 -5.82 -0.16 8.26
N ARG A 74 -4.65 -0.01 7.62
CA ARG A 74 -3.37 -0.09 8.30
C ARG A 74 -3.22 1.02 9.35
N GLU A 75 -3.30 2.28 8.92
CA GLU A 75 -3.02 3.44 9.78
C GLU A 75 -4.15 3.66 10.78
N GLU A 76 -5.40 3.64 10.30
CA GLU A 76 -6.54 4.04 11.11
C GLU A 76 -7.05 2.92 12.02
N VAL A 77 -6.92 1.65 11.63
CA VAL A 77 -7.57 0.55 12.36
C VAL A 77 -6.54 -0.28 13.09
N VAL A 78 -5.54 -0.78 12.36
CA VAL A 78 -4.59 -1.76 12.88
C VAL A 78 -3.55 -1.11 13.80
N GLU A 79 -2.87 -0.06 13.36
CA GLU A 79 -1.80 0.57 14.16
C GLU A 79 -2.35 1.13 15.47
N ARG A 80 -3.49 1.84 15.43
CA ARG A 80 -4.17 2.32 16.63
C ARG A 80 -4.59 1.19 17.58
N TYR A 81 -5.14 0.08 17.06
CA TYR A 81 -5.51 -1.06 17.88
C TYR A 81 -4.29 -1.75 18.51
N LEU A 82 -3.23 -1.94 17.74
CA LEU A 82 -2.01 -2.57 18.21
C LEU A 82 -1.37 -1.76 19.33
N ASP A 83 -1.30 -0.43 19.20
CA ASP A 83 -0.70 0.42 20.22
C ASP A 83 -1.53 0.43 21.50
N HIS A 84 -2.85 0.54 21.38
CA HIS A 84 -3.74 0.41 22.53
C HIS A 84 -3.57 -0.95 23.24
N LYS A 85 -3.58 -2.07 22.50
CA LYS A 85 -3.42 -3.40 23.10
C LYS A 85 -2.02 -3.64 23.67
N LYS A 86 -0.96 -3.07 23.10
CA LYS A 86 0.39 -3.12 23.71
C LYS A 86 0.38 -2.45 25.09
N MET A 87 -0.22 -1.27 25.21
CA MET A 87 -0.33 -0.55 26.49
C MET A 87 -1.14 -1.35 27.52
N VAL A 88 -2.24 -1.99 27.08
CA VAL A 88 -3.02 -2.93 27.92
C VAL A 88 -2.15 -4.11 28.36
N CYS A 89 -1.46 -4.80 27.46
CA CYS A 89 -0.62 -5.95 27.81
C CYS A 89 0.58 -5.58 28.70
N ASN A 90 1.08 -4.34 28.61
CA ASN A 90 2.11 -3.82 29.51
C ASN A 90 1.57 -3.55 30.93
N GLY A 91 0.26 -3.39 31.07
CA GLY A 91 -0.41 -3.02 32.32
C GLY A 91 -0.50 -1.52 32.54
N GLU A 92 -0.34 -0.70 31.50
CA GLU A 92 -0.54 0.76 31.55
C GLU A 92 -2.03 1.13 31.64
N PHE A 93 -2.90 0.26 31.12
CA PHE A 93 -4.35 0.31 31.31
C PHE A 93 -4.81 -0.97 31.99
N SER A 94 -5.49 -0.84 33.12
CA SER A 94 -6.15 -1.98 33.77
C SER A 94 -7.49 -2.25 33.09
N SER A 95 -7.71 -3.51 32.73
CA SER A 95 -9.06 -3.98 32.44
C SER A 95 -9.89 -3.77 33.70
N ILE A 96 -10.89 -2.91 33.61
CA ILE A 96 -11.91 -2.80 34.65
C ILE A 96 -12.66 -4.14 34.61
N ILE A 97 -12.26 -5.07 35.47
CA ILE A 97 -13.07 -6.25 35.76
C ILE A 97 -14.35 -5.70 36.37
N LEU A 98 -15.46 -5.77 35.62
CA LEU A 98 -16.78 -5.40 36.11
C LEU A 98 -17.11 -6.35 37.27
N ALA A 99 -16.86 -5.90 38.49
CA ALA A 99 -17.15 -6.61 39.73
C ALA A 99 -18.66 -6.55 40.08
N TYR A 100 -19.54 -6.62 39.08
CA TYR A 100 -20.99 -6.50 39.25
C TYR A 100 -21.68 -7.60 38.46
N ASP A 101 -22.61 -8.30 39.10
CA ASP A 101 -23.48 -9.27 38.45
C ASP A 101 -24.55 -8.58 37.57
N SER A 102 -25.25 -9.35 36.74
CA SER A 102 -26.32 -8.86 35.86
C SER A 102 -27.54 -8.27 36.59
N LYS A 103 -27.51 -8.18 37.93
CA LYS A 103 -28.52 -7.59 38.79
C LYS A 103 -28.03 -6.34 39.54
N GLY A 104 -26.82 -5.86 39.24
CA GLY A 104 -26.22 -4.68 39.86
C GLY A 104 -25.66 -4.92 41.26
N ASN A 105 -25.55 -6.16 41.71
CA ASN A 105 -24.95 -6.50 42.99
C ASN A 105 -23.46 -6.79 42.81
N LYS A 106 -22.64 -6.36 43.79
CA LYS A 106 -21.22 -6.72 43.84
C LYS A 106 -21.11 -8.25 43.89
N ALA A 107 -20.30 -8.83 43.01
CA ALA A 107 -20.06 -10.27 42.98
C ALA A 107 -19.59 -10.76 44.37
N PRO A 108 -20.08 -11.92 44.87
CA PRO A 108 -19.67 -12.41 46.17
C PRO A 108 -18.18 -12.74 46.13
N THR A 109 -17.43 -12.02 46.96
CA THR A 109 -16.02 -12.27 47.30
C THR A 109 -15.87 -13.74 47.70
N ILE A 110 -15.30 -14.54 46.80
CA ILE A 110 -14.78 -15.86 47.14
C ILE A 110 -13.50 -15.60 47.93
N ASN A 111 -13.62 -15.69 49.25
CA ASN A 111 -12.59 -15.83 50.28
C ASN A 111 -11.14 -15.90 49.75
N SER A 112 -10.59 -14.76 49.34
CA SER A 112 -9.17 -14.54 49.18
C SER A 112 -8.91 -13.17 49.76
N GLU A 113 -8.24 -13.16 50.90
CA GLU A 113 -8.14 -12.08 51.88
C GLU A 113 -7.20 -10.95 51.40
N THR A 114 -7.29 -10.55 50.13
CA THR A 114 -6.48 -9.48 49.52
C THR A 114 -7.21 -8.76 48.37
N VAL A 115 -8.49 -8.39 48.50
CA VAL A 115 -9.12 -7.50 47.50
C VAL A 115 -10.10 -6.52 48.14
N LEU A 116 -9.60 -5.34 48.51
CA LEU A 116 -10.38 -4.11 48.40
C LEU A 116 -9.46 -2.88 48.31
N SER A 117 -8.75 -2.76 47.19
CA SER A 117 -8.29 -1.47 46.73
C SER A 117 -8.86 -1.24 45.34
N ASN A 118 -9.50 -0.09 45.14
CA ASN A 118 -9.92 0.47 43.85
C ASN A 118 -8.70 0.80 42.95
N THR A 119 -7.62 0.03 43.08
CA THR A 119 -6.39 0.21 42.35
C THR A 119 -6.40 -0.75 41.18
N PRO A 120 -6.07 -0.28 39.97
CA PRO A 120 -5.88 -1.15 38.81
C PRO A 120 -4.95 -2.31 39.16
N THR A 121 -5.47 -3.52 39.30
CA THR A 121 -4.64 -4.70 39.58
C THR A 121 -3.81 -4.95 38.32
N ALA A 122 -2.49 -4.84 38.44
CA ALA A 122 -1.60 -5.13 37.33
C ALA A 122 -1.77 -6.59 36.89
N LEU A 123 -1.78 -6.84 35.57
CA LEU A 123 -1.90 -8.20 35.03
C LEU A 123 -0.80 -9.11 35.62
N THR A 124 -1.17 -10.33 35.98
CA THR A 124 -0.25 -11.40 36.35
C THR A 124 0.66 -11.76 35.17
N LYS A 125 1.78 -12.45 35.43
CA LYS A 125 2.74 -12.82 34.38
C LYS A 125 2.09 -13.72 33.32
N GLU A 126 1.23 -14.63 33.76
CA GLU A 126 0.49 -15.57 32.92
C GLU A 126 -0.52 -14.83 32.02
N GLU A 127 -1.26 -13.87 32.59
CA GLU A 127 -2.20 -13.02 31.82
C GLU A 127 -1.48 -12.12 30.81
N LYS A 128 -0.31 -11.57 31.16
CA LYS A 128 0.51 -10.80 30.22
C LYS A 128 0.95 -11.66 29.04
N ILE A 129 1.41 -12.89 29.29
CA ILE A 129 1.82 -13.82 28.23
C ILE A 129 0.61 -14.13 27.32
N ALA A 130 -0.56 -14.41 27.90
CA ALA A 130 -1.79 -14.65 27.13
C ALA A 130 -2.17 -13.44 26.25
N CYS A 131 -2.13 -12.23 26.80
CA CYS A 131 -2.39 -10.98 26.08
C CYS A 131 -1.45 -10.79 24.88
N TRP A 132 -0.15 -11.03 25.08
CA TRP A 132 0.83 -10.94 24.01
C TRP A 132 0.64 -12.02 22.93
N MET A 133 0.27 -13.24 23.32
CA MET A 133 -0.03 -14.30 22.35
C MET A 133 -1.24 -13.96 21.49
N GLU A 134 -2.30 -13.41 22.08
CA GLU A 134 -3.48 -12.93 21.33
C GLU A 134 -3.08 -11.82 20.35
N LEU A 135 -2.30 -10.84 20.81
CA LEU A 135 -1.83 -9.74 19.96
C LEU A 135 -0.97 -10.26 18.79
N LYS A 136 -0.14 -11.27 19.01
CA LYS A 136 0.65 -11.91 17.95
C LYS A 136 -0.21 -12.69 16.97
N SER A 137 -1.19 -13.45 17.46
CA SER A 137 -2.16 -14.14 16.61
C SER A 137 -2.90 -13.17 15.69
N PHE A 138 -3.34 -12.04 16.24
CA PHE A 138 -3.96 -10.96 15.48
C PHE A 138 -3.04 -10.38 14.40
N GLN A 139 -1.76 -10.12 14.72
CA GLN A 139 -0.78 -9.64 13.74
C GLN A 139 -0.57 -10.63 12.60
N ILE A 140 -0.48 -11.93 12.91
CA ILE A 140 -0.34 -12.99 11.91
C ILE A 140 -1.56 -13.02 10.98
N GLU A 141 -2.77 -12.95 11.54
CA GLU A 141 -3.99 -12.89 10.74
C GLU A 141 -4.01 -11.69 9.79
N PHE A 142 -3.69 -10.49 10.30
CA PHE A 142 -3.60 -9.29 9.48
C PHE A 142 -2.59 -9.46 8.33
N ILE A 143 -1.39 -9.97 8.62
CA ILE A 143 -0.35 -10.21 7.60
C ILE A 143 -0.82 -11.19 6.52
N ASN A 144 -1.46 -12.28 6.91
CA ASN A 144 -1.99 -13.26 5.96
C ASN A 144 -3.06 -12.64 5.06
N ASN A 145 -3.97 -11.85 5.62
CA ASN A 145 -5.03 -11.19 4.85
C ASN A 145 -4.45 -10.15 3.88
N MET A 146 -3.45 -9.39 4.33
CA MET A 146 -2.70 -8.44 3.50
C MET A 146 -2.00 -9.13 2.34
N TYR A 147 -1.36 -10.27 2.59
CA TYR A 147 -0.71 -11.06 1.56
C TYR A 147 -1.70 -11.50 0.48
N ASP A 148 -2.85 -12.05 0.89
CA ASP A 148 -3.89 -12.49 -0.04
C ASP A 148 -4.47 -11.34 -0.86
N ALA A 149 -4.76 -10.19 -0.23
CA ALA A 149 -5.25 -9.00 -0.92
C ALA A 149 -4.23 -8.50 -1.96
N ARG A 150 -2.94 -8.43 -1.57
CA ARG A 150 -1.87 -7.99 -2.46
C ARG A 150 -1.68 -8.94 -3.64
N ARG A 151 -1.75 -10.25 -3.40
CA ARG A 151 -1.67 -11.26 -4.47
C ARG A 151 -2.78 -11.06 -5.50
N LYS A 152 -4.04 -10.94 -5.05
CA LYS A 152 -5.19 -10.69 -5.93
C LYS A 152 -5.02 -9.40 -6.75
N TYR A 153 -4.53 -8.34 -6.13
CA TYR A 153 -4.24 -7.09 -6.82
C TYR A 153 -3.17 -7.26 -7.92
N LEU A 154 -2.08 -7.97 -7.62
CA LEU A 154 -1.03 -8.23 -8.60
C LEU A 154 -1.52 -9.09 -9.78
N GLU A 155 -2.33 -10.12 -9.50
CA GLU A 155 -2.96 -10.94 -10.52
C GLU A 155 -3.89 -10.11 -11.43
N TYR A 156 -4.68 -9.21 -10.83
CA TYR A 156 -5.55 -8.29 -11.56
C TYR A 156 -4.77 -7.39 -12.53
N ILE A 157 -3.74 -6.69 -12.04
CA ILE A 157 -2.91 -5.81 -12.87
C ILE A 157 -2.18 -6.59 -13.96
N HIS A 158 -1.70 -7.79 -13.65
CA HIS A 158 -1.06 -8.65 -14.64
C HIS A 158 -2.03 -9.00 -15.78
N ASN A 159 -3.26 -9.39 -15.45
CA ASN A 159 -4.28 -9.71 -16.43
C ASN A 159 -4.66 -8.50 -17.29
N GLN A 160 -4.77 -7.30 -16.72
CA GLN A 160 -5.00 -6.08 -17.49
C GLN A 160 -3.89 -5.83 -18.52
N ARG A 161 -2.62 -5.92 -18.08
CA ARG A 161 -1.47 -5.73 -18.96
C ARG A 161 -1.42 -6.76 -20.10
N LEU A 162 -1.82 -8.00 -19.84
CA LEU A 162 -1.93 -9.02 -20.89
C LEU A 162 -3.01 -8.68 -21.93
N GLN A 163 -4.16 -8.14 -21.50
CA GLN A 163 -5.22 -7.71 -22.42
C GLN A 163 -4.81 -6.48 -23.24
N GLU A 164 -4.13 -5.51 -22.63
CA GLU A 164 -3.56 -4.35 -23.33
C GLU A 164 -2.54 -4.79 -24.38
N LEU A 165 -1.62 -5.69 -24.02
CA LEU A 165 -0.64 -6.23 -24.95
C LEU A 165 -1.30 -6.94 -26.14
N LYS A 166 -2.34 -7.74 -25.89
CA LYS A 166 -3.12 -8.42 -26.94
C LYS A 166 -3.82 -7.41 -27.85
N THR A 167 -4.40 -6.36 -27.27
CA THR A 167 -5.07 -5.28 -28.00
C THR A 167 -4.07 -4.55 -28.90
N ASN A 168 -2.92 -4.16 -28.36
CA ASN A 168 -1.87 -3.48 -29.10
C ASN A 168 -1.32 -4.34 -30.25
N LYS A 169 -1.12 -5.64 -30.01
CA LYS A 169 -0.75 -6.59 -31.07
C LYS A 169 -1.75 -6.59 -32.22
N ASN A 170 -3.05 -6.67 -31.90
CA ASN A 170 -4.11 -6.70 -32.91
C ASN A 170 -4.20 -5.37 -33.67
N ILE A 171 -4.02 -4.24 -33.00
CA ILE A 171 -3.96 -2.92 -33.64
C ILE A 171 -2.79 -2.86 -34.62
N ALA A 172 -1.60 -3.31 -34.22
CA ALA A 172 -0.42 -3.33 -35.07
C ALA A 172 -0.62 -4.20 -36.33
N ILE A 173 -1.18 -5.40 -36.17
CA ILE A 173 -1.49 -6.30 -37.29
C ILE A 173 -2.49 -5.64 -38.25
N LYS A 174 -3.60 -5.09 -37.75
CA LYS A 174 -4.60 -4.40 -38.57
C LYS A 174 -4.03 -3.21 -39.32
N SER A 175 -3.12 -2.46 -38.70
CA SER A 175 -2.43 -1.33 -39.34
C SER A 175 -1.56 -1.80 -40.51
N LEU A 176 -0.83 -2.90 -40.34
CA LEU A 176 -0.03 -3.51 -41.40
C LEU A 176 -0.90 -4.03 -42.56
N GLU A 177 -1.95 -4.77 -42.26
CA GLU A 177 -2.91 -5.27 -43.26
C GLU A 177 -3.54 -4.12 -44.05
N SER A 178 -3.97 -3.06 -43.36
CA SER A 178 -4.55 -1.87 -43.99
C SER A 178 -3.55 -1.17 -44.90
N SER A 179 -2.28 -1.11 -44.51
CA SER A 179 -1.20 -0.54 -45.32
C SER A 179 -0.97 -1.37 -46.59
N ILE A 180 -0.89 -2.70 -46.46
CA ILE A 180 -0.74 -3.62 -47.61
C ILE A 180 -1.91 -3.48 -48.57
N MET A 181 -3.15 -3.44 -48.08
CA MET A 181 -4.35 -3.25 -48.91
C MET A 181 -4.36 -1.90 -49.63
N LYS A 182 -3.81 -0.84 -49.01
CA LYS A 182 -3.67 0.47 -49.64
C LYS A 182 -2.66 0.42 -50.80
N TYR A 183 -1.51 -0.22 -50.58
CA TYR A 183 -0.49 -0.41 -51.63
C TYR A 183 -1.00 -1.24 -52.80
N SER A 184 -1.74 -2.32 -52.56
CA SER A 184 -2.27 -3.18 -53.63
C SER A 184 -3.32 -2.49 -54.49
N LYS A 185 -4.16 -1.62 -53.91
CA LYS A 185 -5.11 -0.78 -54.69
C LYS A 185 -4.37 0.24 -55.57
N GLN A 186 -3.27 0.80 -55.07
CA GLN A 186 -2.50 1.80 -55.79
C GLN A 186 -1.73 1.19 -56.97
N SER A 187 -1.21 -0.04 -56.83
CA SER A 187 -0.52 -0.73 -57.93
C SER A 187 -1.45 -1.21 -59.05
N VAL A 188 -2.75 -1.42 -58.77
CA VAL A 188 -3.74 -1.86 -59.78
C VAL A 188 -4.36 -0.69 -60.56
N SER A 189 -4.45 0.51 -59.99
CA SER A 189 -4.98 1.70 -60.70
C SER A 189 -3.93 2.49 -61.50
N GLY A 190 -2.64 2.19 -61.30
CA GLY A 190 -1.50 2.88 -61.93
C GLY A 190 -0.95 2.16 -63.16
N GLY A 191 -1.80 1.80 -64.12
CA GLY A 191 -1.36 1.41 -65.45
C GLY A 191 -0.78 2.61 -66.20
N GLY A 192 0.52 2.86 -66.07
CA GLY A 192 1.27 3.79 -66.93
C GLY A 192 1.91 4.97 -66.22
N GLY A 193 2.95 4.71 -65.42
CA GLY A 193 3.83 5.78 -64.95
C GLY A 193 4.89 5.22 -64.01
N ARG A 194 6.14 5.09 -64.50
CA ARG A 194 7.31 4.76 -63.68
C ARG A 194 7.45 5.80 -62.55
N ALA A 195 6.90 5.50 -61.38
CA ALA A 195 7.16 6.27 -60.17
C ALA A 195 8.45 5.74 -59.53
N ASN A 196 9.41 6.65 -59.38
CA ASN A 196 10.66 6.45 -58.65
C ASN A 196 10.35 5.99 -57.22
N LEU A 197 10.74 4.76 -56.88
CA LEU A 197 10.63 4.20 -55.54
C LEU A 197 11.63 4.92 -54.62
N SER A 198 11.19 5.95 -53.91
CA SER A 198 11.91 6.38 -52.71
C SER A 198 11.72 5.33 -51.61
N PRO A 199 12.77 4.90 -50.90
CA PRO A 199 12.66 3.92 -49.83
C PRO A 199 11.78 4.46 -48.72
N VAL A 200 10.79 3.68 -48.30
CA VAL A 200 10.05 3.94 -47.05
C VAL A 200 11.06 3.90 -45.92
N PRO A 201 11.19 4.95 -45.08
CA PRO A 201 12.07 4.89 -43.93
C PRO A 201 11.48 3.88 -42.94
N LEU A 202 12.12 2.71 -42.86
CA LEU A 202 12.03 1.80 -41.73
C LEU A 202 12.60 2.51 -40.50
N GLY A 203 11.78 3.27 -39.80
CA GLY A 203 12.24 3.97 -38.61
C GLY A 203 11.39 5.15 -38.22
N GLN A 204 10.18 4.89 -37.73
CA GLN A 204 9.71 5.65 -36.58
C GLN A 204 9.58 4.66 -35.43
N GLN A 205 10.66 4.60 -34.65
CA GLN A 205 10.63 4.09 -33.29
C GLN A 205 9.40 4.70 -32.62
N SER A 206 8.44 3.86 -32.25
CA SER A 206 7.47 4.21 -31.23
C SER A 206 8.28 4.66 -30.02
N THR A 207 8.30 5.97 -29.76
CA THR A 207 8.86 6.52 -28.54
C THR A 207 8.21 5.78 -27.38
N PRO A 208 8.99 5.25 -26.42
CA PRO A 208 8.41 4.62 -25.25
C PRO A 208 7.50 5.65 -24.57
N ILE A 209 6.23 5.28 -24.40
CA ILE A 209 5.29 6.06 -23.59
C ILE A 209 5.94 6.18 -22.20
N PRO A 210 6.20 7.39 -21.69
CA PRO A 210 6.81 7.54 -20.38
C PRO A 210 5.86 6.96 -19.33
N SER A 211 6.31 5.92 -18.63
CA SER A 211 5.60 5.29 -17.51
C SER A 211 5.53 6.19 -16.26
N SER A 212 5.70 7.50 -16.39
CA SER A 212 5.70 8.46 -15.30
C SER A 212 4.38 9.21 -15.24
N GLU A 213 3.28 8.48 -15.05
CA GLU A 213 2.03 9.00 -14.49
C GLU A 213 1.15 7.80 -14.07
N ILE A 214 1.69 7.00 -13.16
CA ILE A 214 0.87 6.21 -12.25
C ILE A 214 1.30 6.63 -10.84
N VAL A 215 0.94 7.88 -10.52
CA VAL A 215 0.63 8.24 -9.14
C VAL A 215 -0.78 7.71 -8.93
N HIS A 216 -0.92 6.70 -8.08
CA HIS A 216 -2.01 6.46 -7.13
C HIS A 216 -1.74 5.11 -6.46
#